data_AF-A0A653DH11-F1
#
_entry.id   AF-A0A653DH11-F1
#
_cell.length_a   1.000
_cell.length_b   1.000
_cell.length_c   1.000
_cell.angle_alpha   90.00
_cell.angle_beta   90.00
_cell.angle_gamma   90.00
#
_symmetry.space_group_name_H-M   'P 1'
#
loop_
_entity.id
_entity.type
_entity.pdbx_description
1 polymer ?
#
loop_
_entity_poly.entity_id
_entity_poly.type
_entity_poly.pdbx_seq_one_letter_code
_entity_poly.pdbx_strand_id
1 'polypeptide(L)'
;MVSLLNEIHFWTTQEDVITKYSDYVSFKYYAKKEADDSVPFHAKREYCDQRGLIWIPPNKRPQRLRDRIREFEEYLVHNRVIYFSWESNNLRLLFSNGLITTISTNSKTGDIANIGFNKQLFSKLQVNIICDGTIIDNQVICICNDGHLLGFGGQWKDGWVLEGGPRRKLHYHDDWLAVWGKAGADHPQPWSPLAKDHQRANLHLYWIGFREPELLAYKKTEGEPLQVVVSKQCSRTLILIEQKVTLRGSVSVEVSTFELVGNILKRITVTAVPLQTQVSCTTLSNTEDRLLICCIDGSLALLDRNRGSTRTIKAAFIPTFAVWHPLGAILAVANERGQLQYYDTALNCVKSQFAGEDNTPTALVDLSCYFNMQFSVAGISWGAKDLVMAFEQGPMAVITHVEGSTTFKGLIHRYMDCN
;
A
#
# COMPACT_ATOMS: atom_id res chain seq x y z
N MET A 1 -12.91 0.34 -26.47
CA MET A 1 -12.97 0.60 -25.01
C MET A 1 -11.66 0.13 -24.40
N VAL A 2 -10.98 0.97 -23.61
CA VAL A 2 -9.60 0.72 -23.16
C VAL A 2 -9.51 -0.44 -22.17
N SER A 3 -8.57 -1.36 -22.40
CA SER A 3 -8.26 -2.50 -21.52
C SER A 3 -6.77 -2.57 -21.18
N LEU A 4 -6.44 -2.94 -19.94
CA LEU A 4 -5.13 -3.32 -19.45
C LEU A 4 -4.95 -4.83 -19.66
N LEU A 5 -3.89 -5.21 -20.38
CA LEU A 5 -3.52 -6.61 -20.55
C LEU A 5 -2.66 -7.02 -19.36
N ASN A 6 -3.12 -8.02 -18.61
CA ASN A 6 -2.57 -8.36 -17.32
C ASN A 6 -2.39 -9.88 -17.17
N GLU A 7 -1.42 -10.27 -16.34
CA GLU A 7 -1.20 -11.64 -15.86
C GLU A 7 -1.21 -11.63 -14.31
N ILE A 8 -1.58 -12.75 -13.70
CA ILE A 8 -1.64 -12.90 -12.25
C ILE A 8 -0.63 -13.95 -11.80
N HIS A 9 0.19 -13.60 -10.83
CA HIS A 9 1.11 -14.53 -10.20
C HIS A 9 0.84 -14.56 -8.69
N PHE A 10 0.43 -15.72 -8.19
CA PHE A 10 0.35 -16.00 -6.76
C PHE A 10 1.70 -16.52 -6.27
N TRP A 11 2.38 -15.72 -5.47
CA TRP A 11 3.64 -16.07 -4.84
C TRP A 11 3.41 -16.98 -3.63
N THR A 12 3.03 -18.22 -3.92
CA THR A 12 2.65 -19.19 -2.90
C THR A 12 2.77 -20.62 -3.41
N THR A 13 2.96 -21.54 -2.46
CA THR A 13 2.82 -22.99 -2.62
C THR A 13 1.58 -23.54 -1.90
N GLN A 14 0.70 -22.68 -1.37
CA GLN A 14 -0.51 -23.08 -0.67
C GLN A 14 -1.52 -23.73 -1.63
N GLU A 15 -2.17 -24.80 -1.16
CA GLU A 15 -3.19 -25.54 -1.91
C GLU A 15 -4.52 -24.78 -1.98
N ASP A 16 -4.76 -23.84 -1.04
CA ASP A 16 -5.97 -23.01 -0.98
C ASP A 16 -6.10 -22.05 -2.18
N VAL A 17 -5.02 -21.84 -2.94
CA VAL A 17 -5.04 -21.09 -4.19
C VAL A 17 -5.18 -22.06 -5.37
N ILE A 18 -6.28 -21.94 -6.10
CA ILE A 18 -6.57 -22.72 -7.29
C ILE A 18 -6.40 -21.86 -8.53
N THR A 19 -5.46 -22.25 -9.39
CA THR A 19 -5.38 -21.78 -10.78
C THR A 19 -5.85 -22.88 -11.70
N LYS A 20 -6.83 -22.60 -12.56
CA LYS A 20 -7.29 -23.58 -13.58
C LYS A 20 -6.15 -23.94 -14.53
N TYR A 21 -6.08 -25.20 -14.97
CA TYR A 21 -5.05 -25.61 -15.92
C TYR A 21 -5.31 -25.10 -17.34
N SER A 22 -6.55 -24.75 -17.69
CA SER A 22 -6.89 -24.08 -18.95
C SER A 22 -6.60 -22.58 -18.93
N ASP A 23 -6.31 -22.01 -17.76
CA ASP A 23 -5.95 -20.60 -17.60
C ASP A 23 -4.43 -20.44 -17.75
N TYR A 24 -4.00 -19.77 -18.82
CA TYR A 24 -2.60 -19.53 -19.17
C TYR A 24 -2.08 -18.15 -18.75
N VAL A 25 -2.82 -17.45 -17.89
CA VAL A 25 -2.49 -16.11 -17.38
C VAL A 25 -2.51 -16.01 -15.86
N SER A 26 -2.92 -17.07 -15.16
CA SER A 26 -2.72 -17.23 -13.73
C SER A 26 -1.65 -18.29 -13.41
N PHE A 27 -0.72 -17.93 -12.54
CA PHE A 27 0.40 -18.78 -12.15
C PHE A 27 0.51 -18.90 -10.62
N LYS A 28 0.92 -20.08 -10.16
CA LYS A 28 1.32 -20.36 -8.77
C LYS A 28 2.47 -21.37 -8.77
N TYR A 29 3.13 -21.54 -7.64
CA TYR A 29 4.17 -22.55 -7.49
C TYR A 29 3.58 -23.90 -7.05
N TYR A 30 4.08 -24.99 -7.63
CA TYR A 30 3.65 -26.35 -7.31
C TYR A 30 4.70 -27.11 -6.48
N ALA A 31 4.21 -28.01 -5.62
CA ALA A 31 5.07 -28.94 -4.92
C ALA A 31 5.42 -30.14 -5.80
N LYS A 32 6.63 -30.71 -5.65
CA LYS A 32 7.09 -31.87 -6.44
C LYS A 32 6.19 -33.13 -6.31
N LYS A 33 5.30 -33.17 -5.31
CA LYS A 33 4.38 -34.29 -5.05
C LYS A 33 2.99 -34.10 -5.66
N GLU A 34 2.66 -32.91 -6.15
CA GLU A 34 1.42 -32.64 -6.87
C GLU A 34 1.58 -33.12 -8.31
N ALA A 35 1.43 -34.43 -8.52
CA ALA A 35 1.35 -35.02 -9.85
C ALA A 35 -0.12 -35.16 -10.20
N ASP A 36 -0.58 -34.31 -11.12
CA ASP A 36 -1.85 -34.45 -11.82
C ASP A 36 -1.51 -34.92 -13.25
N ASP A 37 -1.92 -36.13 -13.61
CA ASP A 37 -1.59 -36.72 -14.92
C ASP A 37 -2.55 -36.26 -16.03
N SER A 38 -3.40 -35.25 -15.78
CA SER A 38 -4.32 -34.72 -16.78
C SER A 38 -3.59 -33.98 -17.91
N VAL A 39 -4.14 -34.09 -19.12
CA VAL A 39 -3.60 -33.39 -20.31
C VAL A 39 -3.48 -31.87 -20.11
N PRO A 40 -4.49 -31.17 -19.52
CA PRO A 40 -4.37 -29.74 -19.26
C PRO A 40 -3.22 -29.39 -18.30
N PHE A 41 -2.95 -30.22 -17.29
CA PHE A 41 -1.84 -29.99 -16.37
C PHE A 41 -0.50 -30.04 -17.10
N HIS A 42 -0.28 -31.07 -17.93
CA HIS A 42 0.94 -31.20 -18.72
C HIS A 42 1.11 -30.04 -19.71
N ALA A 43 0.04 -29.63 -20.39
CA ALA A 43 0.06 -28.50 -21.32
C ALA A 43 0.41 -27.18 -20.62
N LYS A 44 -0.18 -26.89 -19.46
CA LYS A 44 0.14 -25.68 -18.69
C LYS A 44 1.58 -25.70 -18.17
N ARG A 45 2.06 -26.86 -17.71
CA ARG A 45 3.44 -27.01 -17.29
C ARG A 45 4.42 -26.77 -18.44
N GLU A 46 4.18 -27.38 -19.61
CA GLU A 46 5.02 -27.17 -20.79
C GLU A 46 5.02 -25.69 -21.23
N TYR A 47 3.85 -25.04 -21.20
CA TYR A 47 3.74 -23.60 -21.45
C TYR A 47 4.61 -22.76 -20.50
N CYS A 48 4.60 -23.09 -19.21
CA CYS A 48 5.46 -22.43 -18.22
C CYS A 48 6.94 -22.67 -18.52
N ASP A 49 7.33 -23.92 -18.80
CA ASP A 49 8.71 -24.29 -19.12
C ASP A 49 9.22 -23.55 -20.37
N GLN A 50 8.41 -23.42 -21.43
CA GLN A 50 8.76 -22.69 -22.65
C GLN A 50 8.95 -21.18 -22.44
N ARG A 51 8.22 -20.59 -21.48
CA ARG A 51 8.37 -19.17 -21.09
C ARG A 51 9.42 -18.93 -20.01
N GLY A 52 10.01 -20.00 -19.46
CA GLY A 52 10.96 -19.93 -18.35
C GLY A 52 10.32 -19.55 -17.02
N LEU A 53 9.01 -19.74 -16.86
CA LEU A 53 8.28 -19.57 -15.59
C LEU A 53 8.65 -20.71 -14.63
N ILE A 54 8.69 -20.41 -13.32
CA ILE A 54 9.00 -21.43 -12.33
C ILE A 54 7.74 -22.23 -11.99
N TRP A 55 7.64 -23.46 -12.49
CA TRP A 55 6.57 -24.38 -12.08
C TRP A 55 6.79 -24.94 -10.68
N ILE A 56 7.99 -25.49 -10.43
CA ILE A 56 8.41 -26.02 -9.12
C ILE A 56 9.64 -25.23 -8.66
N PRO A 57 9.56 -24.49 -7.54
CA PRO A 57 10.68 -23.72 -7.03
C PRO A 57 11.92 -24.59 -6.80
N PRO A 58 13.09 -24.21 -7.35
CA PRO A 58 14.32 -24.97 -7.16
C PRO A 58 14.77 -24.92 -5.69
N ASN A 59 15.21 -26.07 -5.16
CA ASN A 59 15.77 -26.15 -3.82
C ASN A 59 17.27 -26.48 -3.81
N LYS A 60 18.02 -25.89 -4.75
CA LYS A 60 19.47 -26.07 -4.86
C LYS A 60 20.20 -24.93 -4.12
N ARG A 61 21.39 -25.24 -3.59
CA ARG A 61 22.30 -24.22 -3.05
C ARG A 61 22.73 -23.27 -4.19
N PRO A 62 22.95 -21.97 -3.91
CA PRO A 62 22.94 -21.34 -2.58
C PRO A 62 21.55 -20.83 -2.11
N GLN A 63 20.59 -20.63 -3.02
CA GLN A 63 19.35 -19.90 -2.70
C GLN A 63 18.29 -20.71 -1.92
N ARG A 64 18.12 -22.00 -2.22
CA ARG A 64 17.06 -22.84 -1.62
C ARG A 64 15.66 -22.17 -1.66
N LEU A 65 15.26 -21.70 -2.84
CA LEU A 65 14.09 -20.84 -3.02
C LEU A 65 12.81 -21.46 -2.44
N ARG A 66 12.58 -22.76 -2.64
CA ARG A 66 11.40 -23.44 -2.08
C ARG A 66 11.31 -23.32 -0.55
N ASP A 67 12.43 -23.53 0.14
CA ASP A 67 12.45 -23.44 1.60
C ASP A 67 12.26 -21.98 2.05
N ARG A 68 12.76 -21.00 1.28
CA ARG A 68 12.54 -19.58 1.53
C ARG A 68 11.11 -19.11 1.31
N ILE A 69 10.42 -19.62 0.30
CA ILE A 69 8.99 -19.34 0.06
C ILE A 69 8.17 -19.86 1.23
N ARG A 70 8.44 -21.08 1.71
CA ARG A 70 7.76 -21.63 2.90
C ARG A 70 8.02 -20.79 4.15
N GLU A 71 9.27 -20.41 4.39
CA GLU A 71 9.62 -19.51 5.50
C GLU A 71 8.86 -18.17 5.39
N PHE A 72 8.72 -17.63 4.18
CA PHE A 72 7.97 -16.41 3.91
C PHE A 72 6.47 -16.56 4.19
N GLU A 73 5.86 -17.66 3.75
CA GLU A 73 4.45 -18.00 4.04
C GLU A 73 4.21 -18.14 5.55
N GLU A 74 5.12 -18.78 6.29
CA GLU A 74 5.06 -18.85 7.75
C GLU A 74 5.07 -17.45 8.38
N TYR A 75 5.87 -16.51 7.88
CA TYR A 75 5.83 -15.13 8.38
C TYR A 75 4.52 -14.41 8.04
N LEU A 76 3.95 -14.61 6.84
CA LEU A 76 2.65 -14.05 6.45
C LEU A 76 1.50 -14.57 7.32
N VAL A 77 1.54 -15.84 7.74
CA VAL A 77 0.55 -16.45 8.65
C VAL A 77 0.54 -15.76 10.01
N HIS A 78 1.71 -15.47 10.57
CA HIS A 78 1.82 -15.00 11.95
C HIS A 78 1.91 -13.47 12.08
N ASN A 79 2.17 -12.74 10.99
CA ASN A 79 2.49 -11.32 11.04
C ASN A 79 1.80 -10.55 9.92
N ARG A 80 1.40 -9.32 10.24
CA ARG A 80 0.84 -8.40 9.24
C ARG A 80 1.95 -7.68 8.50
N VAL A 81 1.75 -7.45 7.21
CA VAL A 81 2.59 -6.54 6.44
C VAL A 81 2.13 -5.11 6.73
N ILE A 82 3.06 -4.29 7.24
CA ILE A 82 2.80 -2.90 7.65
C ILE A 82 3.16 -1.92 6.53
N TYR A 83 4.25 -2.19 5.80
CA TYR A 83 4.75 -1.28 4.77
C TYR A 83 5.30 -2.03 3.56
N PHE A 84 5.16 -1.41 2.40
CA PHE A 84 5.65 -1.90 1.11
C PHE A 84 6.57 -0.82 0.50
N SER A 85 7.73 -1.23 0.00
CA SER A 85 8.63 -0.35 -0.75
C SER A 85 9.14 -1.07 -1.99
N TRP A 86 9.01 -0.41 -3.13
CA TRP A 86 9.51 -0.92 -4.40
C TRP A 86 10.79 -0.20 -4.79
N GLU A 87 11.83 -0.97 -5.07
CA GLU A 87 13.09 -0.48 -5.64
C GLU A 87 13.42 -1.32 -6.88
N SER A 88 13.09 -0.79 -8.06
CA SER A 88 13.19 -1.52 -9.32
C SER A 88 12.39 -2.84 -9.29
N ASN A 89 13.08 -3.99 -9.27
CA ASN A 89 12.48 -5.34 -9.19
C ASN A 89 12.53 -5.94 -7.78
N ASN A 90 12.88 -5.15 -6.77
CA ASN A 90 12.92 -5.58 -5.38
C ASN A 90 11.72 -5.01 -4.64
N LEU A 91 10.90 -5.90 -4.09
CA LEU A 91 9.85 -5.56 -3.14
C LEU A 91 10.39 -5.76 -1.72
N ARG A 92 10.43 -4.69 -0.94
CA ARG A 92 10.72 -4.74 0.50
C ARG A 92 9.43 -4.63 1.28
N LEU A 93 9.29 -5.51 2.27
CA LEU A 93 8.15 -5.61 3.16
C LEU A 93 8.62 -5.40 4.59
N LEU A 94 7.92 -4.54 5.34
CA LEU A 94 8.07 -4.45 6.79
C LEU A 94 6.93 -5.20 7.46
N PHE A 95 7.24 -6.21 8.26
CA PHE A 95 6.26 -6.93 9.06
C PHE A 95 6.04 -6.28 10.42
N SER A 96 4.89 -6.58 11.03
CA SER A 96 4.49 -6.07 12.35
C SER A 96 5.44 -6.46 13.49
N ASN A 97 6.22 -7.52 13.33
CA ASN A 97 7.26 -7.93 14.28
C ASN A 97 8.65 -7.30 13.99
N GLY A 98 8.76 -6.45 12.96
CA GLY A 98 10.01 -5.83 12.53
C GLY A 98 10.92 -6.68 11.67
N LEU A 99 10.45 -7.82 11.17
CA LEU A 99 11.11 -8.51 10.07
C LEU A 99 11.04 -7.65 8.81
N ILE A 100 12.18 -7.46 8.15
CA ILE A 100 12.23 -6.85 6.82
C ILE A 100 12.52 -7.95 5.81
N THR A 101 11.58 -8.16 4.89
CA THR A 101 11.72 -9.16 3.82
C THR A 101 11.97 -8.45 2.50
N THR A 102 13.00 -8.85 1.78
CA THR A 102 13.30 -8.36 0.42
C THR A 102 13.06 -9.48 -0.57
N ILE A 103 12.08 -9.30 -1.45
CA ILE A 103 11.73 -10.23 -2.53
C ILE A 103 12.29 -9.66 -3.83
N SER A 104 13.25 -10.34 -4.43
CA SER A 104 13.78 -9.98 -5.75
C SER A 104 13.02 -10.75 -6.81
N THR A 105 12.46 -10.05 -7.80
CA THR A 105 11.66 -10.66 -8.87
C THR A 105 12.43 -10.71 -10.19
N ASN A 106 12.10 -11.68 -11.03
CA ASN A 106 12.55 -11.71 -12.42
C ASN A 106 11.73 -10.71 -13.23
N SER A 107 12.39 -9.74 -13.87
CA SER A 107 11.70 -8.70 -14.64
C SER A 107 10.91 -9.21 -15.83
N LYS A 108 11.24 -10.39 -16.39
CA LYS A 108 10.54 -10.97 -17.54
C LYS A 108 9.34 -11.81 -17.11
N THR A 109 9.52 -12.68 -16.12
CA THR A 109 8.52 -13.70 -15.76
C THR A 109 7.69 -13.34 -14.53
N GLY A 110 8.13 -12.37 -13.72
CA GLY A 110 7.48 -12.03 -12.46
C GLY A 110 7.70 -13.08 -11.35
N ASP A 111 8.45 -14.15 -11.61
CA ASP A 111 8.83 -15.14 -10.60
C ASP A 111 9.69 -14.53 -9.50
N ILE A 112 9.62 -15.12 -8.31
CA ILE A 112 10.56 -14.83 -7.23
C ILE A 112 11.91 -15.43 -7.60
N ALA A 113 12.92 -14.58 -7.73
CA ALA A 113 14.31 -15.00 -7.91
C ALA A 113 14.99 -15.30 -6.57
N ASN A 114 14.72 -14.50 -5.53
CA ASN A 114 15.30 -14.67 -4.21
C ASN A 114 14.45 -14.01 -3.13
N ILE A 115 14.54 -14.51 -1.89
CA ILE A 115 13.96 -13.89 -0.70
C ILE A 115 15.05 -13.73 0.36
N GLY A 116 15.29 -12.48 0.77
CA GLY A 116 16.17 -12.12 1.86
C GLY A 116 15.39 -11.74 3.11
N PHE A 117 15.82 -12.22 4.27
CA PHE A 117 15.22 -11.91 5.56
C PHE A 117 16.21 -11.14 6.44
N ASN A 118 15.87 -9.92 6.82
CA ASN A 118 16.64 -9.11 7.76
C ASN A 118 15.90 -9.03 9.11
N LYS A 119 16.52 -9.62 10.14
CA LYS A 119 15.99 -9.71 11.51
C LYS A 119 16.63 -8.70 12.48
N GLN A 120 17.41 -7.72 11.99
CA GLN A 120 18.11 -6.78 12.86
C GLN A 120 17.14 -5.94 13.71
N LEU A 121 16.08 -5.41 13.09
CA LEU A 121 15.04 -4.65 13.80
C LEU A 121 14.18 -5.56 14.68
N PHE A 122 13.80 -6.74 14.17
CA PHE A 122 13.10 -7.79 14.94
C PHE A 122 13.78 -8.08 16.28
N SER A 123 15.11 -8.23 16.31
CA SER A 123 15.86 -8.48 17.54
C SER A 123 15.87 -7.29 18.52
N LYS A 124 15.62 -6.06 18.06
CA LYS A 124 15.57 -4.86 18.90
C LYS A 124 14.18 -4.57 19.47
N LEU A 125 13.11 -5.01 18.81
CA LEU A 125 11.72 -4.71 19.19
C LEU A 125 11.23 -5.45 20.43
N GLN A 126 11.95 -6.45 20.93
CA GLN A 126 11.50 -7.29 22.05
C GLN A 126 10.10 -7.87 21.79
N VAL A 127 9.09 -7.52 22.60
CA VAL A 127 7.69 -7.98 22.50
C VAL A 127 6.80 -6.93 21.80
N ASN A 128 7.35 -5.80 21.38
CA ASN A 128 6.58 -4.72 20.78
C ASN A 128 6.17 -5.03 19.35
N ILE A 129 4.93 -4.68 19.04
CA ILE A 129 4.34 -4.83 17.71
C ILE A 129 4.32 -3.46 17.04
N ILE A 130 4.90 -3.37 15.84
CA ILE A 130 4.84 -2.19 14.99
C ILE A 130 3.41 -2.01 14.49
N CYS A 131 2.89 -0.78 14.61
CA CYS A 131 1.58 -0.40 14.07
C CYS A 131 1.67 0.37 12.75
N ASP A 132 2.73 1.17 12.54
CA ASP A 132 3.02 1.83 11.27
C ASP A 132 4.53 2.02 11.08
N GLY A 133 4.98 2.18 9.85
CA GLY A 133 6.41 2.35 9.57
C GLY A 133 6.72 2.60 8.10
N THR A 134 7.97 2.98 7.85
CA THR A 134 8.50 3.25 6.52
C THR A 134 9.95 2.75 6.42
N ILE A 135 10.33 2.32 5.22
CA ILE A 135 11.70 1.92 4.89
C ILE A 135 12.28 2.97 3.94
N ILE A 136 13.43 3.53 4.30
CA ILE A 136 14.16 4.55 3.53
C ILE A 136 15.57 4.02 3.30
N ASP A 137 15.90 3.62 2.07
CA ASP A 137 17.16 2.96 1.76
C ASP A 137 17.48 1.82 2.73
N ASN A 138 18.51 1.99 3.58
CA ASN A 138 18.92 1.02 4.60
C ASN A 138 18.48 1.42 6.02
N GLN A 139 17.50 2.30 6.13
CA GLN A 139 16.95 2.85 7.37
C GLN A 139 15.47 2.48 7.48
N VAL A 140 14.99 2.37 8.71
CA VAL A 140 13.59 2.15 9.03
C VAL A 140 13.18 3.11 10.12
N ILE A 141 12.02 3.73 9.94
CA ILE A 141 11.32 4.45 11.00
C ILE A 141 10.01 3.72 11.23
N CYS A 142 9.72 3.34 12.47
CA CYS A 142 8.47 2.68 12.82
C CYS A 142 7.93 3.19 14.15
N ILE A 143 6.62 3.01 14.36
CA ILE A 143 5.95 3.31 15.61
C ILE A 143 5.27 2.05 16.15
N CYS A 144 5.54 1.76 17.40
CA CYS A 144 5.03 0.60 18.12
C CYS A 144 3.65 0.89 18.75
N ASN A 145 2.91 -0.17 19.04
CA ASN A 145 1.59 -0.07 19.67
C ASN A 145 1.60 0.62 21.04
N ASP A 146 2.71 0.52 21.77
CA ASP A 146 2.93 1.18 23.06
C ASP A 146 3.26 2.68 22.91
N GLY A 147 3.46 3.14 21.68
CA GLY A 147 3.73 4.55 21.37
C GLY A 147 5.20 4.89 21.18
N HIS A 148 6.13 3.93 21.32
CA HIS A 148 7.53 4.19 21.02
C HIS A 148 7.73 4.33 19.51
N LEU A 149 8.27 5.48 19.11
CA LEU A 149 8.74 5.76 17.77
C LEU A 149 10.23 5.44 17.69
N LEU A 150 10.60 4.57 16.76
CA LEU A 150 11.94 4.01 16.62
C LEU A 150 12.49 4.36 15.25
N GLY A 151 13.73 4.87 15.21
CA GLY A 151 14.52 4.94 13.99
C GLY A 151 15.75 4.05 14.08
N PHE A 152 16.03 3.28 13.04
CA PHE A 152 17.17 2.36 13.02
C PHE A 152 17.73 2.16 11.61
N GLY A 153 19.05 1.99 11.52
CA GLY A 153 19.75 1.63 10.28
C GLY A 153 20.40 2.82 9.59
N GLY A 154 21.23 2.54 8.59
CA GLY A 154 21.99 3.54 7.83
C GLY A 154 22.77 4.51 8.72
N GLN A 155 22.37 5.79 8.73
CA GLN A 155 23.01 6.83 9.54
C GLN A 155 22.65 6.73 11.03
N TRP A 156 21.50 6.12 11.37
CA TRP A 156 21.07 5.89 12.76
C TRP A 156 21.51 4.50 13.24
N LYS A 157 22.83 4.26 13.27
CA LYS A 157 23.40 2.96 13.66
C LYS A 157 23.01 2.54 15.08
N ASP A 158 23.10 3.48 16.02
CA ASP A 158 22.71 3.26 17.42
C ASP A 158 21.18 3.22 17.58
N GLY A 159 20.47 3.80 16.62
CA GLY A 159 19.03 4.00 16.65
C GLY A 159 18.62 5.07 17.65
N TRP A 160 17.36 5.48 17.58
CA TRP A 160 16.78 6.45 18.50
C TRP A 160 15.36 6.03 18.86
N VAL A 161 14.89 6.48 20.02
CA VAL A 161 13.54 6.19 20.54
C VAL A 161 12.91 7.50 21.00
N LEU A 162 11.67 7.73 20.60
CA LEU A 162 10.86 8.86 21.07
C LEU A 162 9.49 8.38 21.55
N GLU A 163 8.86 9.20 22.40
CA GLU A 163 7.45 9.05 22.75
C GLU A 163 6.57 9.61 21.63
N GLY A 164 6.05 8.72 20.79
CA GLY A 164 5.08 9.04 19.75
C GLY A 164 3.63 9.00 20.25
N GLY A 165 3.34 8.24 21.31
CA GLY A 165 1.98 7.95 21.77
C GLY A 165 1.34 6.78 20.99
N PRO A 166 0.45 6.00 21.61
CA PRO A 166 0.02 4.71 21.08
C PRO A 166 -0.83 4.85 19.81
N ARG A 167 -0.77 3.82 18.95
CA ARG A 167 -1.63 3.65 17.75
C ARG A 167 -1.63 4.84 16.80
N ARG A 168 -0.43 5.33 16.49
CA ARG A 168 -0.22 6.43 15.55
C ARG A 168 0.30 5.95 14.21
N LYS A 169 0.15 6.81 13.22
CA LYS A 169 0.68 6.67 11.86
C LYS A 169 1.84 7.64 11.66
N LEU A 170 2.65 7.38 10.63
CA LEU A 170 3.76 8.23 10.28
C LEU A 170 3.93 8.46 8.78
N HIS A 171 4.58 9.58 8.45
CA HIS A 171 4.99 9.89 7.08
C HIS A 171 6.32 10.64 7.13
N TYR A 172 7.30 10.10 6.42
CA TYR A 172 8.65 10.65 6.35
C TYR A 172 8.96 11.12 4.94
N HIS A 173 9.56 12.31 4.82
CA HIS A 173 10.15 12.80 3.58
C HIS A 173 11.18 13.90 3.89
N ASP A 174 12.33 13.90 3.21
CA ASP A 174 13.39 14.93 3.32
C ASP A 174 13.69 15.35 4.78
N ASP A 175 14.01 14.37 5.63
CA ASP A 175 14.33 14.53 7.06
C ASP A 175 13.17 15.06 7.93
N TRP A 176 11.96 15.22 7.38
CA TRP A 176 10.76 15.59 8.13
C TRP A 176 9.91 14.37 8.40
N LEU A 177 9.53 14.18 9.66
CA LEU A 177 8.68 13.09 10.10
C LEU A 177 7.41 13.63 10.74
N ALA A 178 6.29 13.42 10.07
CA ALA A 178 4.97 13.65 10.65
C ALA A 178 4.51 12.38 11.36
N VAL A 179 4.04 12.51 12.59
CA VAL A 179 3.44 11.42 13.39
C VAL A 179 2.07 11.87 13.87
N TRP A 180 1.03 11.09 13.58
CA TRP A 180 -0.33 11.49 13.94
C TRP A 180 -1.20 10.33 14.40
N GLY A 181 -2.22 10.66 15.20
CA GLY A 181 -3.23 9.73 15.67
C GLY A 181 -4.63 10.29 15.52
N LYS A 182 -5.61 9.51 15.98
CA LYS A 182 -7.02 9.92 16.01
C LYS A 182 -7.21 11.21 16.80
N ALA A 183 -8.22 12.01 16.43
CA ALA A 183 -8.50 13.27 17.10
C ALA A 183 -8.83 13.11 18.60
N GLY A 184 -9.40 11.95 18.97
CA GLY A 184 -9.76 11.58 20.34
C GLY A 184 -8.84 10.54 20.99
N ALA A 185 -7.62 10.33 20.50
CA ALA A 185 -6.69 9.37 21.12
C ALA A 185 -6.36 9.78 22.58
N ASP A 186 -6.33 8.77 23.45
CA ASP A 186 -6.35 8.84 24.92
C ASP A 186 -5.76 10.12 25.52
N HIS A 187 -6.66 10.94 26.05
CA HIS A 187 -6.28 12.13 26.77
C HIS A 187 -5.77 11.74 28.17
N PRO A 188 -4.62 12.27 28.63
CA PRO A 188 -4.44 12.44 30.05
C PRO A 188 -5.62 13.30 30.54
N GLN A 189 -6.34 12.79 31.55
CA GLN A 189 -7.57 13.40 32.05
C GLN A 189 -7.38 14.90 32.34
N PRO A 190 -8.44 15.74 32.32
CA PRO A 190 -8.33 17.19 32.53
C PRO A 190 -7.60 17.58 33.83
N TRP A 191 -7.68 16.72 34.85
CA TRP A 191 -7.00 16.86 36.14
C TRP A 191 -5.57 16.31 36.16
N SER A 192 -5.05 15.78 35.06
CA SER A 192 -3.67 15.29 34.96
C SER A 192 -2.72 16.50 35.01
N PRO A 193 -2.02 16.71 36.13
CA PRO A 193 -1.33 17.98 36.40
C PRO A 193 -0.04 18.17 35.59
N LEU A 194 0.30 17.24 34.69
CA LEU A 194 1.64 17.10 34.12
C LEU A 194 1.67 17.04 32.58
N ALA A 195 0.52 17.12 31.91
CA ALA A 195 0.50 17.00 30.45
C ALA A 195 0.90 18.32 29.77
N LYS A 196 2.16 18.41 29.31
CA LYS A 196 2.63 19.53 28.46
C LYS A 196 1.74 19.65 27.22
N ASP A 197 1.57 20.86 26.67
CA ASP A 197 0.63 21.10 25.54
C ASP A 197 0.86 20.19 24.32
N HIS A 198 2.10 19.84 24.03
CA HIS A 198 2.42 18.89 22.95
C HIS A 198 1.89 17.47 23.22
N GLN A 199 1.73 17.05 24.46
CA GLN A 199 1.17 15.73 24.80
C GLN A 199 -0.35 15.67 24.55
N ARG A 200 -1.02 16.83 24.44
CA ARG A 200 -2.44 16.93 24.08
C ARG A 200 -2.68 16.97 22.57
N ALA A 201 -1.61 17.14 21.78
CA ALA A 201 -1.67 17.13 20.33
C ALA A 201 -1.73 15.70 19.80
N ASN A 202 -2.47 15.53 18.71
CA ASN A 202 -2.55 14.28 17.99
C ASN A 202 -1.79 14.32 16.66
N LEU A 203 -1.10 15.42 16.36
CA LEU A 203 -0.17 15.56 15.24
C LEU A 203 1.12 16.22 15.73
N HIS A 204 2.24 15.56 15.47
CA HIS A 204 3.59 16.01 15.78
C HIS A 204 4.43 16.01 14.52
N LEU A 205 5.32 16.99 14.41
CA LEU A 205 6.24 17.12 13.30
C LEU A 205 7.66 17.21 13.85
N TYR A 206 8.49 16.28 13.42
CA TYR A 206 9.88 16.15 13.85
C TYR A 206 10.83 16.41 12.69
N TRP A 207 12.02 16.92 13.02
CA TRP A 207 13.20 16.86 12.17
C TRP A 207 14.05 15.65 12.58
N ILE A 208 14.28 14.73 11.64
CA ILE A 208 15.07 13.52 11.82
C ILE A 208 16.30 13.64 10.93
N GLY A 209 17.30 14.40 11.38
CA GLY A 209 18.58 14.50 10.70
C GLY A 209 19.58 13.43 11.13
N PHE A 210 20.87 13.77 11.06
CA PHE A 210 21.98 12.93 11.57
C PHE A 210 22.02 12.84 13.11
N ARG A 211 21.45 13.82 13.81
CA ARG A 211 21.42 13.89 15.29
C ARG A 211 20.12 13.31 15.83
N GLU A 212 19.96 13.36 17.16
CA GLU A 212 18.69 13.01 17.81
C GLU A 212 17.52 13.77 17.18
N PRO A 213 16.36 13.12 17.01
CA PRO A 213 15.14 13.75 16.55
C PRO A 213 14.77 15.01 17.33
N GLU A 214 14.38 16.07 16.62
CA GLU A 214 13.93 17.33 17.22
C GLU A 214 12.45 17.56 16.92
N LEU A 215 11.64 17.88 17.94
CA LEU A 215 10.24 18.26 17.75
C LEU A 215 10.16 19.71 17.22
N LEU A 216 9.74 19.87 15.96
CA LEU A 216 9.59 21.17 15.30
C LEU A 216 8.26 21.84 15.65
N ALA A 217 7.16 21.08 15.59
CA ALA A 217 5.82 21.61 15.84
C ALA A 217 4.84 20.51 16.23
N TYR A 218 3.70 20.93 16.80
CA TYR A 218 2.59 20.05 17.12
C TYR A 218 1.26 20.76 16.89
N LYS A 219 0.21 19.98 16.62
CA LYS A 219 -1.14 20.51 16.39
C LYS A 219 -2.19 19.52 16.88
N LYS A 220 -3.26 20.06 17.47
CA LYS A 220 -4.51 19.33 17.64
C LYS A 220 -5.36 19.52 16.38
N THR A 221 -5.75 18.43 15.74
CA THR A 221 -6.58 18.47 14.52
C THR A 221 -8.03 18.80 14.86
N GLU A 222 -8.76 19.35 13.89
CA GLU A 222 -10.16 19.75 14.07
C GLU A 222 -11.12 18.61 13.73
N GLY A 223 -10.75 17.80 12.72
CA GLY A 223 -11.44 16.57 12.35
C GLY A 223 -10.61 15.32 12.64
N GLU A 224 -11.14 14.17 12.23
CA GLU A 224 -10.43 12.90 12.28
C GLU A 224 -9.39 12.84 11.16
N PRO A 225 -8.08 12.77 11.47
CA PRO A 225 -7.05 12.74 10.44
C PRO A 225 -7.08 11.42 9.65
N LEU A 226 -7.25 11.52 8.34
CA LEU A 226 -7.24 10.38 7.43
C LEU A 226 -5.82 10.10 6.94
N GLN A 227 -5.11 11.15 6.54
CA GLN A 227 -3.75 11.09 6.02
C GLN A 227 -3.01 12.41 6.33
N VAL A 228 -1.74 12.31 6.71
CA VAL A 228 -0.83 13.46 6.84
C VAL A 228 0.39 13.18 5.98
N VAL A 229 0.74 14.13 5.12
CA VAL A 229 1.84 14.01 4.16
C VAL A 229 2.78 15.19 4.33
N VAL A 230 4.06 14.90 4.55
CA VAL A 230 5.13 15.90 4.37
C VAL A 230 5.27 16.11 2.87
N SER A 231 5.10 17.35 2.40
CA SER A 231 5.04 17.63 0.97
C SER A 231 6.36 17.35 0.28
N LYS A 232 6.28 16.68 -0.88
CA LYS A 232 7.37 16.40 -1.81
C LYS A 232 7.61 17.52 -2.81
N GLN A 233 6.63 18.42 -2.97
CA GLN A 233 6.66 19.49 -3.96
C GLN A 233 7.07 20.83 -3.34
N CYS A 234 6.67 21.07 -2.09
CA CYS A 234 6.87 22.33 -1.40
C CYS A 234 7.64 22.11 -0.10
N SER A 235 8.85 22.66 -0.03
CA SER A 235 9.68 22.58 1.17
C SER A 235 8.95 23.13 2.40
N ARG A 236 9.14 22.51 3.56
CA ARG A 236 8.60 22.96 4.85
C ARG A 236 7.08 23.01 4.93
N THR A 237 6.39 22.25 4.08
CA THR A 237 4.93 22.18 4.09
C THR A 237 4.42 20.79 4.45
N LEU A 238 3.26 20.78 5.09
CA LEU A 238 2.55 19.60 5.55
C LEU A 238 1.12 19.64 5.01
N ILE A 239 0.68 18.56 4.37
CA ILE A 239 -0.69 18.39 3.90
C ILE A 239 -1.43 17.52 4.92
N LEU A 240 -2.50 18.05 5.49
CA LEU A 240 -3.41 17.35 6.39
C LEU A 240 -4.73 17.10 5.66
N ILE A 241 -5.15 15.85 5.60
CA ILE A 241 -6.45 15.42 5.09
C ILE A 241 -7.25 14.90 6.28
N GLU A 242 -8.34 15.57 6.62
CA GLU A 242 -9.18 15.23 7.77
C GLU A 242 -10.67 15.11 7.40
N GLN A 243 -11.36 14.14 8.00
CA GLN A 243 -12.80 14.02 7.91
C GLN A 243 -13.45 14.85 9.02
N LYS A 244 -14.39 15.71 8.64
CA LYS A 244 -15.25 16.43 9.58
C LYS A 244 -16.69 15.95 9.44
N VAL A 245 -17.31 15.73 10.60
CA VAL A 245 -18.74 15.42 10.71
C VAL A 245 -19.36 16.50 11.58
N THR A 246 -20.31 17.26 11.03
CA THR A 246 -20.99 18.32 11.79
C THR A 246 -22.01 17.73 12.76
N LEU A 247 -22.48 18.53 13.70
CA LEU A 247 -23.57 18.16 14.62
C LEU A 247 -24.88 17.79 13.88
N ARG A 248 -25.06 18.28 12.65
CA ARG A 248 -26.21 17.94 11.79
C ARG A 248 -25.97 16.69 10.93
N GLY A 249 -24.84 16.00 11.12
CA GLY A 249 -24.46 14.79 10.40
C GLY A 249 -23.88 15.03 9.01
N SER A 250 -23.64 16.28 8.59
CA SER A 250 -23.00 16.53 7.28
C SER A 250 -21.54 16.11 7.32
N VAL A 251 -21.13 15.34 6.32
CA VAL A 251 -19.77 14.83 6.19
C VAL A 251 -19.01 15.64 5.16
N SER A 252 -17.75 15.95 5.46
CA SER A 252 -16.83 16.57 4.51
C SER A 252 -15.41 16.12 4.75
N VAL A 253 -14.59 16.17 3.71
CA VAL A 253 -13.14 16.03 3.83
C VAL A 253 -12.51 17.40 3.62
N GLU A 254 -11.72 17.85 4.58
CA GLU A 254 -10.90 19.04 4.44
C GLU A 254 -9.47 18.67 4.12
N VAL A 255 -8.92 19.31 3.09
CA VAL A 255 -7.53 19.22 2.67
C VAL A 255 -6.86 20.55 3.01
N SER A 256 -6.06 20.56 4.07
CA SER A 256 -5.36 21.75 4.56
C SER A 256 -3.86 21.65 4.28
N THR A 257 -3.27 22.71 3.74
CA THR A 257 -1.80 22.84 3.63
C THR A 257 -1.29 23.75 4.74
N PHE A 258 -0.34 23.27 5.51
CA PHE A 258 0.33 24.00 6.57
C PHE A 258 1.77 24.28 6.19
N GLU A 259 2.29 25.44 6.58
CA GLU A 259 3.71 25.77 6.53
C GLU A 259 4.23 25.93 7.94
N LEU A 260 5.45 25.42 8.17
CA LEU A 260 6.15 25.64 9.42
C LEU A 260 6.71 27.07 9.46
N VAL A 261 6.18 27.88 10.37
CA VAL A 261 6.68 29.23 10.65
C VAL A 261 7.14 29.27 12.10
N GLY A 262 8.45 29.26 12.31
CA GLY A 262 9.04 29.01 13.64
C GLY A 262 8.66 27.61 14.12
N ASN A 263 7.98 27.52 15.27
CA ASN A 263 7.52 26.25 15.84
C ASN A 263 6.00 26.04 15.69
N ILE A 264 5.37 26.76 14.74
CA ILE A 264 3.92 26.77 14.56
C ILE A 264 3.58 26.33 13.14
N LEU A 265 2.59 25.43 13.04
CA LEU A 265 1.98 25.03 11.77
C LEU A 265 0.90 26.04 11.38
N LYS A 266 1.23 26.96 10.49
CA LYS A 266 0.31 27.98 9.97
C LYS A 266 -0.42 27.45 8.74
N ARG A 267 -1.76 27.45 8.78
CA ARG A 267 -2.58 27.02 7.63
C ARG A 267 -2.50 28.07 6.51
N ILE A 268 -2.05 27.67 5.33
CA ILE A 268 -1.99 28.52 4.13
C ILE A 268 -3.24 28.34 3.28
N THR A 269 -3.62 27.09 3.00
CA THR A 269 -4.75 26.76 2.14
C THR A 269 -5.64 25.72 2.79
N VAL A 270 -6.93 25.77 2.44
CA VAL A 270 -7.91 24.75 2.80
C VAL A 270 -8.89 24.56 1.63
N THR A 271 -9.19 23.31 1.32
CA THR A 271 -10.23 22.94 0.37
C THR A 271 -11.15 21.92 1.04
N ALA A 272 -12.45 22.19 1.05
CA ALA A 272 -13.45 21.31 1.64
C ALA A 272 -14.24 20.60 0.53
N VAL A 273 -14.30 19.27 0.60
CA VAL A 273 -15.07 18.41 -0.31
C VAL A 273 -16.28 17.89 0.46
N PRO A 274 -17.51 18.32 0.14
CA PRO A 274 -18.71 17.79 0.77
C PRO A 274 -18.97 16.35 0.30
N LEU A 275 -19.34 15.47 1.23
CA LEU A 275 -19.59 14.05 0.97
C LEU A 275 -20.97 13.63 1.49
N GLN A 276 -21.52 12.57 0.90
CA GLN A 276 -22.80 12.00 1.32
C GLN A 276 -22.66 11.06 2.53
N THR A 277 -21.53 10.37 2.64
CA THR A 277 -21.25 9.40 3.70
C THR A 277 -19.81 9.51 4.19
N GLN A 278 -19.50 8.77 5.25
CA GLN A 278 -18.13 8.67 5.77
C GLN A 278 -17.16 8.07 4.74
N VAL A 279 -15.88 8.37 4.94
CA VAL A 279 -14.77 7.93 4.13
C VAL A 279 -14.34 6.53 4.56
N SER A 280 -14.16 5.64 3.59
CA SER A 280 -13.63 4.28 3.78
C SER A 280 -12.11 4.24 3.60
N CYS A 281 -11.57 4.91 2.58
CA CYS A 281 -10.13 5.07 2.37
C CYS A 281 -9.82 6.32 1.53
N THR A 282 -8.56 6.77 1.58
CA THR A 282 -8.09 7.92 0.79
C THR A 282 -6.69 7.69 0.27
N THR A 283 -6.35 8.31 -0.85
CA THR A 283 -4.97 8.28 -1.36
C THR A 283 -4.62 9.55 -2.13
N LEU A 284 -3.54 10.20 -1.71
CA LEU A 284 -2.94 11.34 -2.40
C LEU A 284 -1.97 10.84 -3.49
N SER A 285 -2.08 11.42 -4.68
CA SER A 285 -1.14 11.18 -5.78
C SER A 285 0.29 11.58 -5.42
N ASN A 286 1.29 10.98 -6.07
CA ASN A 286 2.69 11.26 -5.80
C ASN A 286 3.11 12.70 -6.13
N THR A 287 2.43 13.32 -7.10
CA THR A 287 2.56 14.74 -7.48
C THR A 287 1.76 15.68 -6.59
N GLU A 288 0.98 15.15 -5.65
CA GLU A 288 0.17 15.90 -4.69
C GLU A 288 -0.88 16.81 -5.33
N ASP A 289 -1.18 16.67 -6.61
CA ASP A 289 -2.18 17.48 -7.33
C ASP A 289 -3.58 16.87 -7.27
N ARG A 290 -3.68 15.57 -6.97
CA ARG A 290 -4.94 14.81 -6.97
C ARG A 290 -5.12 14.00 -5.70
N LEU A 291 -6.30 14.09 -5.10
CA LEU A 291 -6.72 13.29 -3.95
C LEU A 291 -7.93 12.45 -4.33
N LEU A 292 -7.83 11.13 -4.18
CA LEU A 292 -8.97 10.23 -4.25
C LEU A 292 -9.55 10.02 -2.85
N ILE A 293 -10.86 10.16 -2.74
CA ILE A 293 -11.66 9.92 -1.54
C ILE A 293 -12.67 8.83 -1.84
N CYS A 294 -12.60 7.71 -1.14
CA CYS A 294 -13.54 6.60 -1.25
C CYS A 294 -14.50 6.64 -0.07
N CYS A 295 -15.78 6.44 -0.34
CA CYS A 295 -16.84 6.49 0.67
C CYS A 295 -17.39 5.10 1.00
N ILE A 296 -17.95 4.95 2.21
CA ILE A 296 -18.56 3.70 2.68
C ILE A 296 -19.80 3.27 1.89
N ASP A 297 -20.35 4.15 1.06
CA ASP A 297 -21.44 3.81 0.15
C ASP A 297 -20.94 3.32 -1.23
N GLY A 298 -19.63 3.29 -1.48
CA GLY A 298 -19.02 2.95 -2.77
C GLY A 298 -18.84 4.13 -3.72
N SER A 299 -19.08 5.37 -3.28
CA SER A 299 -18.79 6.56 -4.07
C SER A 299 -17.28 6.87 -4.09
N LEU A 300 -16.76 7.26 -5.25
CA LEU A 300 -15.39 7.71 -5.45
C LEU A 300 -15.38 9.18 -5.85
N ALA A 301 -14.79 10.05 -5.03
CA ALA A 301 -14.62 11.46 -5.32
C ALA A 301 -13.14 11.76 -5.59
N LEU A 302 -12.82 12.31 -6.76
CA LEU A 302 -11.48 12.76 -7.14
C LEU A 302 -11.43 14.28 -7.10
N LEU A 303 -10.65 14.83 -6.17
CA LEU A 303 -10.34 16.24 -6.06
C LEU A 303 -9.09 16.56 -6.87
N ASP A 304 -9.22 17.47 -7.84
CA ASP A 304 -8.09 18.20 -8.41
C ASP A 304 -7.75 19.36 -7.47
N ARG A 305 -6.63 19.26 -6.75
CA ARG A 305 -6.20 20.25 -5.75
C ARG A 305 -5.76 21.56 -6.37
N ASN A 306 -5.32 21.56 -7.62
CA ASN A 306 -4.89 22.78 -8.32
C ASN A 306 -6.11 23.58 -8.80
N ARG A 307 -7.16 22.89 -9.26
CA ARG A 307 -8.40 23.51 -9.76
C ARG A 307 -9.45 23.71 -8.67
N GLY A 308 -9.35 22.98 -7.56
CA GLY A 308 -10.38 22.92 -6.52
C GLY A 308 -11.67 22.20 -6.97
N SER A 309 -11.66 21.55 -8.13
CA SER A 309 -12.82 20.85 -8.69
C SER A 309 -12.85 19.40 -8.25
N THR A 310 -14.04 18.89 -7.92
CA THR A 310 -14.25 17.48 -7.56
C THR A 310 -15.16 16.80 -8.58
N ARG A 311 -14.77 15.59 -9.02
CA ARG A 311 -15.62 14.69 -9.81
C ARG A 311 -15.94 13.45 -8.99
N THR A 312 -17.19 12.99 -9.05
CA THR A 312 -17.64 11.81 -8.30
C THR A 312 -18.25 10.76 -9.22
N ILE A 313 -17.95 9.49 -8.97
CA ILE A 313 -18.54 8.32 -9.63
C ILE A 313 -18.92 7.25 -8.60
N LYS A 314 -19.50 6.13 -9.06
CA LYS A 314 -19.76 4.94 -8.23
C LYS A 314 -18.85 3.79 -8.64
N ALA A 315 -18.22 3.15 -7.67
CA ALA A 315 -17.52 1.88 -7.86
C ALA A 315 -18.49 0.70 -7.80
N ALA A 316 -18.05 -0.47 -8.26
CA ALA A 316 -18.82 -1.71 -8.20
C ALA A 316 -18.91 -2.30 -6.77
N PHE A 317 -18.08 -1.83 -5.86
CA PHE A 317 -18.01 -2.25 -4.45
C PHE A 317 -17.58 -1.09 -3.56
N ILE A 318 -17.61 -1.27 -2.23
CA ILE A 318 -17.08 -0.32 -1.25
C ILE A 318 -15.55 -0.50 -1.16
N PRO A 319 -14.74 0.48 -1.60
CA PRO A 319 -13.30 0.33 -1.57
C PRO A 319 -12.75 0.54 -0.16
N THR A 320 -11.89 -0.36 0.30
CA THR A 320 -11.16 -0.23 1.57
C THR A 320 -9.69 0.09 1.36
N PHE A 321 -9.19 -0.12 0.14
CA PHE A 321 -7.84 0.22 -0.28
C PHE A 321 -7.86 1.04 -1.56
N ALA A 322 -6.95 2.00 -1.66
CA ALA A 322 -6.73 2.77 -2.87
C ALA A 322 -5.26 3.16 -2.99
N VAL A 323 -4.70 3.03 -4.19
CA VAL A 323 -3.29 3.34 -4.44
C VAL A 323 -3.11 3.88 -5.86
N TRP A 324 -2.35 4.96 -5.97
CA TRP A 324 -1.93 5.50 -7.25
C TRP A 324 -0.78 4.69 -7.83
N HIS A 325 -0.83 4.45 -9.14
CA HIS A 325 0.37 4.03 -9.86
C HIS A 325 1.46 5.11 -9.70
N PRO A 326 2.76 4.77 -9.57
CA PRO A 326 3.83 5.75 -9.33
C PRO A 326 3.90 6.88 -10.37
N LEU A 327 3.51 6.57 -11.62
CA LEU A 327 3.44 7.56 -12.71
C LEU A 327 2.16 8.42 -12.70
N GLY A 328 1.20 8.17 -11.80
CA GLY A 328 0.00 8.99 -11.61
C GLY A 328 -1.09 8.85 -12.68
N ALA A 329 -0.89 8.06 -13.74
CA ALA A 329 -1.85 7.94 -14.83
C ALA A 329 -3.08 7.09 -14.49
N ILE A 330 -2.91 6.10 -13.60
CA ILE A 330 -3.95 5.16 -13.18
C ILE A 330 -3.96 5.09 -11.65
N LEU A 331 -5.14 4.89 -11.10
CA LEU A 331 -5.35 4.48 -9.71
C LEU A 331 -6.00 3.10 -9.67
N ALA A 332 -5.65 2.33 -8.65
CA ALA A 332 -6.28 1.06 -8.33
C ALA A 332 -7.08 1.23 -7.03
N VAL A 333 -8.30 0.70 -7.02
CA VAL A 333 -9.12 0.59 -5.81
C VAL A 333 -9.49 -0.86 -5.57
N ALA A 334 -9.42 -1.30 -4.32
CA ALA A 334 -9.73 -2.66 -3.92
C ALA A 334 -10.55 -2.73 -2.64
N ASN A 335 -11.20 -3.86 -2.39
CA ASN A 335 -11.84 -4.16 -1.11
C ASN A 335 -11.16 -5.34 -0.41
N GLU A 336 -11.60 -5.61 0.82
CA GLU A 336 -11.09 -6.73 1.65
C GLU A 336 -11.36 -8.10 1.02
N ARG A 337 -12.29 -8.24 0.06
CA ARG A 337 -12.63 -9.52 -0.58
C ARG A 337 -11.72 -9.87 -1.76
N GLY A 338 -10.78 -8.99 -2.14
CA GLY A 338 -9.93 -9.19 -3.31
C GLY A 338 -10.55 -8.75 -4.63
N GLN A 339 -11.59 -7.91 -4.57
CA GLN A 339 -12.15 -7.25 -5.75
C GLN A 339 -11.38 -5.97 -6.06
N LEU A 340 -11.16 -5.69 -7.34
CA LEU A 340 -10.27 -4.64 -7.82
C LEU A 340 -10.84 -3.95 -9.08
N GLN A 341 -10.71 -2.62 -9.13
CA GLN A 341 -10.99 -1.81 -10.32
C GLN A 341 -9.88 -0.80 -10.57
N TYR A 342 -9.70 -0.42 -11.83
CA TYR A 342 -8.77 0.62 -12.25
C TYR A 342 -9.52 1.84 -12.75
N TYR A 343 -9.00 3.02 -12.45
CA TYR A 343 -9.53 4.28 -12.97
C TYR A 343 -8.41 5.16 -13.51
N ASP A 344 -8.71 5.89 -14.58
CA ASP A 344 -7.83 6.94 -15.08
C ASP A 344 -7.95 8.22 -14.25
N THR A 345 -7.14 9.22 -14.61
CA THR A 345 -7.16 10.56 -14.01
C THR A 345 -8.46 11.35 -14.17
N ALA A 346 -9.40 10.87 -15.01
CA ALA A 346 -10.73 11.43 -15.20
C ALA A 346 -11.82 10.57 -14.53
N LEU A 347 -11.48 9.57 -13.72
CA LEU A 347 -12.41 8.60 -13.14
C LEU A 347 -13.18 7.77 -14.19
N ASN A 348 -12.64 7.55 -15.38
CA ASN A 348 -13.17 6.53 -16.29
C ASN A 348 -12.62 5.17 -15.86
N CYS A 349 -13.49 4.16 -15.80
CA CYS A 349 -13.08 2.81 -15.45
C CYS A 349 -12.26 2.19 -16.60
N VAL A 350 -11.02 1.82 -16.30
CA VAL A 350 -10.14 1.13 -17.24
C VAL A 350 -10.33 -0.36 -17.02
N LYS A 351 -10.69 -1.09 -18.08
CA LYS A 351 -10.94 -2.53 -17.96
C LYS A 351 -9.64 -3.31 -17.81
N SER A 352 -9.70 -4.48 -17.20
CA SER A 352 -8.64 -5.49 -17.22
C SER A 352 -9.00 -6.59 -18.19
N GLN A 353 -8.01 -7.14 -18.87
CA GLN A 353 -8.16 -8.30 -19.72
C GLN A 353 -7.02 -9.26 -19.39
N PHE A 354 -7.38 -10.43 -18.89
CA PHE A 354 -6.47 -11.55 -18.74
C PHE A 354 -6.51 -12.32 -20.05
N ALA A 355 -5.35 -12.53 -20.68
CA ALA A 355 -5.24 -13.21 -21.97
C ALA A 355 -5.45 -14.74 -21.87
N GLY A 356 -6.58 -15.16 -21.27
CA GLY A 356 -7.03 -16.54 -21.17
C GLY A 356 -8.04 -16.90 -22.28
N GLU A 357 -8.79 -17.98 -22.11
CA GLU A 357 -9.79 -18.47 -23.08
C GLU A 357 -10.91 -17.42 -23.33
N ASP A 358 -11.26 -16.63 -22.31
CA ASP A 358 -12.24 -15.55 -22.41
C ASP A 358 -11.56 -14.18 -22.57
N ASN A 359 -11.35 -13.75 -23.82
CA ASN A 359 -10.74 -12.47 -24.17
C ASN A 359 -11.63 -11.23 -23.90
N THR A 360 -12.58 -11.31 -22.97
CA THR A 360 -13.51 -10.21 -22.70
C THR A 360 -12.94 -9.28 -21.64
N PRO A 361 -12.73 -7.98 -21.95
CA PRO A 361 -12.26 -7.04 -20.94
C PRO A 361 -13.33 -6.82 -19.87
N THR A 362 -12.94 -6.99 -18.60
CA THR A 362 -13.81 -6.81 -17.43
C THR A 362 -13.43 -5.55 -16.66
N ALA A 363 -14.43 -4.83 -16.16
CA ALA A 363 -14.22 -3.66 -15.30
C ALA A 363 -13.92 -4.04 -13.83
N LEU A 364 -14.21 -5.28 -13.47
CA LEU A 364 -14.06 -5.84 -12.13
C LEU A 364 -13.14 -7.05 -12.23
N VAL A 365 -12.00 -6.99 -11.56
CA VAL A 365 -11.13 -8.14 -11.33
C VAL A 365 -11.48 -8.69 -9.97
N ASP A 366 -11.81 -9.98 -9.88
CA ASP A 366 -12.17 -10.64 -8.63
C ASP A 366 -11.20 -11.79 -8.34
N LEU A 367 -10.29 -11.59 -7.38
CA LEU A 367 -9.32 -12.62 -7.00
C LEU A 367 -9.94 -13.73 -6.14
N SER A 368 -11.12 -13.53 -5.55
CA SER A 368 -11.76 -14.55 -4.70
C SER A 368 -12.08 -15.84 -5.46
N CYS A 369 -12.24 -15.76 -6.79
CA CYS A 369 -12.47 -16.93 -7.62
C CYS A 369 -11.27 -17.90 -7.71
N TYR A 370 -10.08 -17.46 -7.28
CA TYR A 370 -8.88 -18.29 -7.20
C TYR A 370 -8.71 -18.95 -5.83
N PHE A 371 -9.62 -18.76 -4.87
CA PHE A 371 -9.44 -19.24 -3.51
C PHE A 371 -10.50 -20.25 -3.10
N ASN A 372 -10.07 -21.35 -2.47
CA ASN A 372 -10.95 -22.30 -1.79
C ASN A 372 -11.52 -21.73 -0.48
N MET A 373 -10.71 -20.93 0.20
CA MET A 373 -11.10 -20.20 1.40
C MET A 373 -10.95 -18.71 1.15
N GLN A 374 -11.89 -17.91 1.63
CA GLN A 374 -11.82 -16.47 1.45
C GLN A 374 -10.66 -15.88 2.26
N PHE A 375 -9.68 -15.34 1.55
CA PHE A 375 -8.65 -14.50 2.15
C PHE A 375 -9.10 -13.04 2.22
N SER A 376 -8.63 -12.33 3.25
CA SER A 376 -8.87 -10.89 3.42
C SER A 376 -7.68 -10.10 2.91
N VAL A 377 -7.89 -9.08 2.09
CA VAL A 377 -6.80 -8.19 1.64
C VAL A 377 -6.28 -7.38 2.83
N ALA A 378 -4.98 -7.45 3.08
CA ALA A 378 -4.29 -6.70 4.12
C ALA A 378 -3.66 -5.40 3.61
N GLY A 379 -3.29 -5.35 2.33
CA GLY A 379 -2.70 -4.16 1.72
C GLY A 379 -2.42 -4.33 0.24
N ILE A 380 -2.27 -3.19 -0.44
CA ILE A 380 -1.91 -3.14 -1.86
C ILE A 380 -0.78 -2.14 -2.08
N SER A 381 0.08 -2.43 -3.06
CA SER A 381 1.18 -1.54 -3.42
C SER A 381 1.57 -1.69 -4.89
N TRP A 382 1.83 -0.56 -5.55
CA TRP A 382 2.30 -0.53 -6.92
C TRP A 382 3.83 -0.47 -7.00
N GLY A 383 4.40 -1.38 -7.78
CA GLY A 383 5.70 -1.21 -8.42
C GLY A 383 5.56 -0.46 -9.75
N ALA A 384 6.57 -0.60 -10.62
CA ALA A 384 6.57 0.06 -11.93
C ALA A 384 5.56 -0.53 -12.93
N LYS A 385 5.29 -1.83 -12.83
CA LYS A 385 4.32 -2.57 -13.67
C LYS A 385 3.48 -3.58 -12.87
N ASP A 386 3.88 -3.85 -11.63
CA ASP A 386 3.30 -4.89 -10.80
C ASP A 386 2.45 -4.26 -9.71
N LEU A 387 1.17 -4.64 -9.64
CA LEU A 387 0.32 -4.34 -8.49
C LEU A 387 0.35 -5.55 -7.56
N VAL A 388 0.95 -5.38 -6.38
CA VAL A 388 0.95 -6.41 -5.35
C VAL A 388 -0.23 -6.23 -4.41
N MET A 389 -0.89 -7.34 -4.11
CA MET A 389 -1.93 -7.47 -3.11
C MET A 389 -1.49 -8.52 -2.09
N ALA A 390 -1.30 -8.07 -0.85
CA ALA A 390 -1.02 -8.96 0.28
C ALA A 390 -2.33 -9.35 0.94
N PHE A 391 -2.50 -10.63 1.22
CA PHE A 391 -3.64 -11.14 1.97
C PHE A 391 -3.23 -11.46 3.41
N GLU A 392 -4.16 -11.31 4.36
CA GLU A 392 -3.98 -11.79 5.72
C GLU A 392 -3.74 -13.30 5.70
N GLN A 393 -2.67 -13.74 6.36
CA GLN A 393 -2.20 -15.13 6.40
C GLN A 393 -1.64 -15.68 5.07
N GLY A 394 -1.36 -14.78 4.12
CA GLY A 394 -1.01 -15.14 2.75
C GLY A 394 -2.25 -15.49 1.93
N PRO A 395 -2.11 -15.76 0.63
CA PRO A 395 -0.90 -15.63 -0.18
C PRO A 395 -0.55 -14.15 -0.46
N MET A 396 0.47 -13.93 -1.30
CA MET A 396 0.68 -12.64 -1.97
C MET A 396 0.38 -12.80 -3.45
N ALA A 397 -0.51 -11.96 -3.99
CA ALA A 397 -0.84 -11.95 -5.41
C ALA A 397 -0.19 -10.74 -6.10
N VAL A 398 0.29 -10.96 -7.32
CA VAL A 398 0.96 -9.94 -8.14
C VAL A 398 0.22 -9.87 -9.46
N ILE A 399 -0.35 -8.71 -9.78
CA ILE A 399 -0.96 -8.45 -11.08
C ILE A 399 0.06 -7.67 -11.91
N THR A 400 0.63 -8.35 -12.90
CA THR A 400 1.65 -7.80 -13.80
C THR A 400 0.95 -7.20 -15.02
N HIS A 401 1.19 -5.93 -15.28
CA HIS A 401 0.65 -5.22 -16.44
C HIS A 401 1.66 -5.23 -17.58
N VAL A 402 1.18 -5.35 -18.82
CA VAL A 402 2.05 -5.22 -20.01
C VAL A 402 2.84 -3.90 -19.94
N GLU A 403 4.13 -3.96 -20.25
CA GLU A 403 5.03 -2.81 -20.10
C GLU A 403 4.52 -1.57 -20.87
N GLY A 404 4.60 -0.41 -20.23
CA GLY A 404 4.15 0.86 -20.79
C GLY A 404 2.64 1.08 -20.79
N SER A 405 1.82 0.05 -20.50
CA SER A 405 0.36 0.13 -20.54
C SER A 405 -0.25 1.08 -19.50
N THR A 406 0.40 1.19 -18.34
CA THR A 406 -0.04 2.00 -17.19
C THR A 406 0.49 3.44 -17.24
N THR A 407 1.19 3.82 -18.32
CA THR A 407 1.72 5.17 -18.52
C THR A 407 0.67 6.08 -19.16
N PHE A 408 0.81 7.40 -18.99
CA PHE A 408 -0.03 8.38 -19.70
C PHE A 408 -0.02 8.16 -21.21
N LYS A 409 1.18 7.97 -21.78
CA LYS A 409 1.34 7.72 -23.22
C LYS A 409 0.65 6.42 -23.65
N GLY A 410 0.83 5.34 -22.90
CA GLY A 410 0.21 4.04 -23.19
C GLY A 410 -1.30 4.07 -23.10
N LEU A 411 -1.86 4.76 -22.11
CA LEU A 411 -3.30 5.00 -22.01
C LEU A 411 -3.82 5.82 -23.20
N ILE A 412 -3.18 6.94 -23.54
CA ILE A 412 -3.60 7.79 -24.65
C ILE A 412 -3.64 7.00 -25.97
N HIS A 413 -2.59 6.24 -26.28
CA HIS A 413 -2.59 5.40 -27.48
C HIS A 413 -3.80 4.48 -27.52
N ARG A 414 -4.12 3.80 -26.42
CA ARG A 414 -5.27 2.90 -26.36
C ARG A 414 -6.61 3.60 -26.46
N TYR A 415 -6.74 4.80 -25.90
CA TYR A 415 -7.96 5.61 -26.08
C TYR A 415 -8.15 5.99 -27.54
N MET A 416 -7.07 6.32 -28.25
CA MET A 416 -7.11 6.65 -29.68
C MET A 416 -7.41 5.43 -30.55
N ASP A 417 -6.82 4.26 -30.25
CA ASP A 417 -7.04 3.01 -30.99
C ASP A 417 -8.44 2.42 -30.76
N CYS A 418 -9.17 2.90 -29.75
CA CYS A 418 -10.52 2.47 -29.41
C CYS A 418 -11.64 3.31 -30.05
N ASN A 419 -11.30 4.37 -30.79
CA ASN A 419 -12.20 5.18 -31.60
C ASN A 419 -12.09 4.75 -33.07
#